data_AF-A0A532CAM0-F1
#
_entry.id   AF-A0A532CAM0-F1
#
_cell.length_a   1.000
_cell.length_b   1.000
_cell.length_c   1.000
_cell.angle_alpha   90.00
_cell.angle_beta   90.00
_cell.angle_gamma   90.00
#
_symmetry.space_group_name_H-M   'P 1'
#
loop_
_entity.id
_entity.type
_entity.pdbx_description
1 polymer ?
#
loop_
_entity_poly.entity_id
_entity_poly.type
_entity_poly.pdbx_seq_one_letter_code
_entity_poly.pdbx_strand_id
1 'polypeptide(L)'
;MPDHVIVLQKQQTKNFGCLLFLSNGTPMFCAGDEFMNTQGGNNNPYNQDNVTTWLNRDLLQKNHDIVRFFTLRIAFRKTHPFLGRSRCWREDVHWYGVGTEVDRSLWSHSLAFCLHESFQQDTDLYAMVNAYTEDLHFINQEGRASD
;
A
#
# COMPACT_ATOMS: atom_id res chain seq x y z
N MET A 1 -7.28 -23.67 -6.24
CA MET A 1 -6.06 -22.91 -6.56
C MET A 1 -4.94 -23.44 -5.68
N PRO A 2 -3.68 -23.49 -6.16
CA PRO A 2 -2.53 -23.86 -5.34
C PRO A 2 -2.32 -22.88 -4.17
N ASP A 3 -1.84 -23.37 -3.02
CA ASP A 3 -1.72 -22.56 -1.80
C ASP A 3 -0.78 -21.36 -1.97
N HIS A 4 0.34 -21.55 -2.68
CA HIS A 4 1.31 -20.48 -2.94
C HIS A 4 0.71 -19.31 -3.73
N VAL A 5 -0.28 -19.57 -4.59
CA VAL A 5 -0.98 -18.51 -5.36
C VAL A 5 -1.83 -17.65 -4.43
N ILE A 6 -2.53 -18.27 -3.48
CA ILE A 6 -3.38 -17.55 -2.51
C ILE A 6 -2.51 -16.67 -1.60
N VAL A 7 -1.37 -17.18 -1.16
CA VAL A 7 -0.40 -16.41 -0.36
C VAL A 7 0.08 -15.19 -1.14
N LEU A 8 0.51 -15.37 -2.39
CA LEU A 8 0.97 -14.27 -3.23
C LEU A 8 -0.14 -13.26 -3.51
N GLN A 9 -1.37 -13.71 -3.79
CA GLN A 9 -2.52 -12.82 -3.99
C GLN A 9 -2.77 -11.95 -2.76
N LYS A 10 -2.76 -12.54 -1.56
CA LYS A 10 -2.92 -11.78 -0.31
C LYS A 10 -1.79 -10.77 -0.10
N GLN A 11 -0.55 -11.14 -0.43
CA GLN A 11 0.58 -10.23 -0.35
C GLN A 11 0.40 -9.04 -1.31
N GLN A 12 0.04 -9.31 -2.58
CA GLN A 12 -0.18 -8.26 -3.57
C GLN A 12 -1.34 -7.34 -3.19
N THR A 13 -2.46 -7.87 -2.69
CA THR A 13 -3.58 -7.06 -2.15
C THR A 13 -3.10 -6.12 -1.04
N LYS A 14 -2.27 -6.60 -0.12
CA LYS A 14 -1.70 -5.77 0.96
C LYS A 14 -0.72 -4.73 0.40
N ASN A 15 0.10 -5.07 -0.58
CA ASN A 15 1.04 -4.15 -1.22
C ASN A 15 0.30 -2.97 -1.88
N PHE A 16 -0.68 -3.26 -2.75
CA PHE A 16 -1.47 -2.22 -3.41
C PHE A 16 -2.26 -1.37 -2.40
N GLY A 17 -2.88 -2.00 -1.41
CA GLY A 17 -3.57 -1.28 -0.34
C GLY A 17 -2.62 -0.38 0.45
N CYS A 18 -1.42 -0.87 0.81
CA CYS A 18 -0.41 -0.08 1.51
C CYS A 18 -0.03 1.17 0.70
N LEU A 19 0.33 1.00 -0.58
CA LEU A 19 0.72 2.11 -1.45
C LEU A 19 -0.40 3.13 -1.61
N LEU A 20 -1.65 2.68 -1.77
CA LEU A 20 -2.82 3.55 -1.86
C LEU A 20 -2.99 4.41 -0.59
N PHE A 21 -2.89 3.79 0.59
CA PHE A 21 -3.07 4.49 1.87
C PHE A 21 -1.85 5.32 2.29
N LEU A 22 -0.67 5.08 1.74
CA LEU A 22 0.53 5.90 1.96
C LEU A 22 0.63 7.06 0.97
N SER A 23 0.04 6.95 -0.22
CA SER A 23 0.11 8.00 -1.25
C SER A 23 -0.51 9.32 -0.80
N ASN A 24 -0.02 10.42 -1.38
CA ASN A 24 -0.60 11.74 -1.16
C ASN A 24 -2.00 11.86 -1.81
N GLY A 25 -2.91 12.59 -1.18
CA GLY A 25 -4.25 12.89 -1.72
C GLY A 25 -5.38 12.14 -1.03
N THR A 26 -6.44 11.80 -1.76
CA THR A 26 -7.61 11.10 -1.21
C THR A 26 -7.63 9.66 -1.73
N PRO A 27 -7.37 8.65 -0.88
CA PRO A 27 -7.40 7.26 -1.32
C PRO A 27 -8.83 6.83 -1.64
N MET A 28 -9.00 6.11 -2.74
CA MET A 28 -10.24 5.48 -3.14
C MET A 28 -9.95 4.03 -3.55
N PHE A 29 -10.73 3.09 -3.03
CA PHE A 29 -10.65 1.66 -3.38
C PHE A 29 -12.07 1.15 -3.66
N CYS A 30 -12.18 0.01 -4.35
CA CYS A 30 -13.47 -0.55 -4.70
C CYS A 30 -14.06 -1.32 -3.52
N ALA A 31 -15.36 -1.17 -3.29
CA ALA A 31 -16.04 -1.93 -2.25
C ALA A 31 -15.92 -3.43 -2.54
N GLY A 32 -15.45 -4.20 -1.57
CA GLY A 32 -15.14 -5.62 -1.69
C GLY A 32 -13.66 -5.94 -1.80
N ASP A 33 -12.80 -4.97 -2.16
CA ASP A 33 -11.34 -5.17 -2.16
C ASP A 33 -10.83 -5.52 -0.75
N GLU A 34 -11.46 -4.98 0.29
CA GLU A 34 -11.10 -5.18 1.70
C GLU A 34 -11.33 -6.62 2.20
N PHE A 35 -12.05 -7.45 1.45
CA PHE A 35 -12.22 -8.88 1.72
C PHE A 35 -11.97 -9.77 0.49
N MET A 36 -11.25 -9.25 -0.52
CA MET A 36 -10.90 -9.95 -1.76
C MET A 36 -12.12 -10.47 -2.56
N ASN A 37 -13.11 -9.62 -2.78
CA ASN A 37 -14.22 -9.92 -3.67
C ASN A 37 -13.73 -10.22 -5.10
N THR A 38 -14.43 -11.08 -5.83
CA THR A 38 -14.02 -11.47 -7.19
C THR A 38 -15.20 -11.46 -8.15
N GLN A 39 -14.93 -10.96 -9.37
CA GLN A 39 -15.86 -10.99 -10.50
C GLN A 39 -15.50 -12.13 -11.48
N GLY A 40 -14.75 -13.14 -11.02
CA GLY A 40 -14.33 -14.28 -11.85
C GLY A 40 -13.40 -13.91 -13.01
N GLY A 41 -12.72 -12.77 -12.92
CA GLY A 41 -11.86 -12.24 -13.99
C GLY A 41 -12.60 -11.37 -15.02
N ASN A 42 -13.91 -11.15 -14.86
CA ASN A 42 -14.64 -10.18 -15.67
C ASN A 42 -14.26 -8.76 -15.24
N ASN A 43 -13.61 -7.99 -16.11
CA ASN A 43 -13.22 -6.60 -15.85
C ASN A 43 -14.28 -5.57 -16.27
N ASN A 44 -15.42 -6.01 -16.81
CA ASN A 44 -16.51 -5.15 -17.26
C ASN A 44 -17.90 -5.78 -17.04
N PRO A 45 -18.29 -6.11 -15.80
CA PRO A 45 -19.59 -6.74 -15.51
C PRO A 45 -20.74 -5.71 -15.47
N TYR A 46 -20.77 -4.76 -16.40
CA TYR A 46 -21.71 -3.64 -16.37
C TYR A 46 -23.19 -4.06 -16.51
N ASN A 47 -23.45 -5.18 -17.20
CA ASN A 47 -24.78 -5.71 -17.47
C ASN A 47 -25.12 -6.96 -16.65
N GLN A 48 -24.33 -7.24 -15.60
CA GLN A 48 -24.48 -8.46 -14.78
C GLN A 48 -25.12 -8.10 -13.44
N ASP A 49 -26.42 -8.37 -13.31
CA ASP A 49 -27.09 -8.36 -12.00
C ASP A 49 -27.19 -9.79 -11.46
N ASN A 50 -26.08 -10.31 -10.94
CA ASN A 50 -25.99 -11.66 -10.40
C ASN A 50 -24.80 -11.79 -9.44
N VAL A 51 -24.52 -13.01 -9.00
CA VAL A 51 -23.44 -13.37 -8.06
C VAL A 51 -22.04 -12.86 -8.47
N THR A 52 -21.83 -12.50 -9.74
CA THR A 52 -20.58 -11.89 -10.21
C THR A 52 -20.37 -10.49 -9.65
N THR A 53 -21.42 -9.69 -9.49
CA THR A 53 -21.35 -8.30 -9.01
C THR A 53 -21.77 -8.14 -7.56
N TRP A 54 -22.55 -9.09 -7.03
CA TRP A 54 -23.00 -9.05 -5.64
C TRP A 54 -21.84 -9.26 -4.66
N LEU A 55 -21.82 -8.47 -3.58
CA LEU A 55 -20.82 -8.60 -2.53
C LEU A 55 -21.13 -9.81 -1.63
N ASN A 56 -20.23 -10.78 -1.62
CA ASN A 56 -20.35 -11.95 -0.76
C ASN A 56 -19.88 -11.64 0.67
N ARG A 57 -20.82 -11.58 1.63
CA ARG A 57 -20.53 -11.28 3.05
C ARG A 57 -19.75 -12.37 3.77
N ASP A 58 -19.80 -13.62 3.31
CA ASP A 58 -19.05 -14.72 3.95
C ASP A 58 -17.54 -14.51 3.83
N LEU A 59 -17.10 -13.74 2.83
CA LEU A 59 -15.70 -13.38 2.64
C LEU A 59 -15.15 -12.49 3.75
N LEU A 60 -16.00 -11.74 4.47
CA LEU A 60 -15.56 -10.94 5.62
C LEU A 60 -14.93 -11.80 6.71
N GLN A 61 -15.50 -12.98 6.96
CA GLN A 61 -14.97 -13.93 7.95
C GLN A 61 -13.78 -14.71 7.38
N LYS A 62 -13.91 -15.18 6.13
CA LYS A 62 -12.86 -15.97 5.47
C LYS A 62 -11.54 -15.20 5.31
N ASN A 63 -11.62 -13.92 4.97
CA ASN A 63 -10.48 -13.04 4.71
C ASN A 63 -10.33 -11.94 5.78
N HIS A 64 -10.69 -12.25 7.04
CA HIS A 64 -10.63 -11.31 8.16
C HIS A 64 -9.25 -10.67 8.34
N ASP A 65 -8.17 -11.34 7.92
CA ASP A 65 -6.80 -10.81 7.96
C ASP A 65 -6.61 -9.60 7.01
N ILE A 66 -7.26 -9.63 5.85
CA ILE A 66 -7.27 -8.53 4.87
C ILE A 66 -8.14 -7.38 5.39
N VAL A 67 -9.33 -7.69 5.92
CA VAL A 67 -10.23 -6.70 6.52
C VAL A 67 -9.52 -5.96 7.65
N ARG A 68 -8.84 -6.70 8.53
CA ARG A 68 -8.02 -6.13 9.61
C ARG A 68 -6.90 -5.24 9.04
N PHE A 69 -6.20 -5.69 8.00
CA PHE A 69 -5.16 -4.89 7.36
C PHE A 69 -5.69 -3.54 6.84
N PHE A 70 -6.76 -3.54 6.04
CA PHE A 70 -7.38 -2.32 5.53
C PHE A 70 -7.85 -1.41 6.67
N THR A 71 -8.50 -1.97 7.68
CA THR A 71 -8.93 -1.22 8.88
C THR A 71 -7.76 -0.51 9.55
N LEU A 72 -6.64 -1.22 9.77
CA LEU A 72 -5.45 -0.64 10.39
C LEU A 72 -4.77 0.40 9.48
N ARG A 73 -4.79 0.24 8.16
CA ARG A 73 -4.24 1.23 7.23
C ARG A 73 -5.09 2.50 7.18
N ILE A 74 -6.42 2.37 7.19
CA ILE A 74 -7.35 3.51 7.28
C ILE A 74 -7.14 4.25 8.60
N ALA A 75 -7.06 3.52 9.72
CA ALA A 75 -6.81 4.10 11.03
C ALA A 75 -5.45 4.83 11.06
N PHE A 76 -4.39 4.18 10.56
CA PHE A 76 -3.07 4.77 10.45
C PHE A 76 -3.10 6.08 9.64
N ARG A 77 -3.75 6.10 8.48
CA ARG A 77 -3.84 7.33 7.69
C ARG A 77 -4.59 8.45 8.44
N LYS A 78 -5.65 8.11 9.16
CA LYS A 78 -6.42 9.08 9.96
C LYS A 78 -5.60 9.67 11.12
N THR A 79 -4.67 8.91 11.69
CA THR A 79 -3.77 9.40 12.75
C THR A 79 -2.56 10.15 12.22
N HIS A 80 -2.29 10.12 10.91
CA HIS A 80 -1.15 10.81 10.27
C HIS A 80 -1.66 11.79 9.20
N PRO A 81 -2.18 12.98 9.60
CA PRO A 81 -2.77 13.95 8.67
C PRO A 81 -1.84 14.41 7.55
N PHE A 82 -0.52 14.30 7.73
CA PHE A 82 0.46 14.70 6.72
C PHE A 82 0.37 13.89 5.42
N LEU A 83 -0.13 12.66 5.47
CA LEU A 83 -0.37 11.82 4.29
C LEU A 83 -1.56 12.31 3.45
N GLY A 84 -2.52 12.99 4.08
CA GLY A 84 -3.78 13.45 3.48
C GLY A 84 -3.87 14.95 3.25
N ARG A 85 -2.75 15.67 3.26
CA ARG A 85 -2.74 17.12 3.05
C ARG A 85 -3.16 17.47 1.62
N SER A 86 -3.90 18.56 1.46
CA SER A 86 -4.29 19.08 0.13
C SER A 86 -3.13 19.66 -0.69
N ARG A 87 -1.90 19.66 -0.16
CA ARG A 87 -0.70 20.14 -0.83
C ARG A 87 0.21 18.98 -1.23
N CYS A 88 0.95 19.15 -2.32
CA CYS A 88 2.00 18.20 -2.71
C CYS A 88 3.11 18.16 -1.65
N TRP A 89 3.70 16.98 -1.41
CA TRP A 89 4.79 16.80 -0.45
C TRP A 89 6.02 17.67 -0.77
N ARG A 90 6.34 17.93 -2.04
CA ARG A 90 7.43 18.82 -2.47
C ARG A 90 8.75 18.54 -1.73
N GLU A 91 9.14 19.40 -0.80
CA GLU A 91 10.38 19.32 -0.02
C GLU A 91 10.23 18.47 1.26
N ASP A 92 9.00 18.11 1.64
CA ASP A 92 8.72 17.23 2.78
C ASP A 92 9.08 15.74 2.45
N VAL A 93 9.48 15.42 1.19
CA VAL A 93 9.81 14.05 0.75
C VAL A 93 11.25 13.90 0.28
N HIS A 94 11.94 12.91 0.84
CA HIS A 94 13.27 12.49 0.44
C HIS A 94 13.19 11.11 -0.21
N TRP A 95 13.74 10.98 -1.42
CA TRP A 95 13.68 9.74 -2.19
C TRP A 95 14.99 8.96 -2.05
N TYR A 96 14.86 7.65 -1.88
CA TYR A 96 15.96 6.69 -1.72
C TYR A 96 15.79 5.50 -2.67
N GLY A 97 16.90 4.88 -3.05
CA GLY A 97 16.89 3.59 -3.74
C GLY A 97 17.10 2.43 -2.77
N VAL A 98 17.57 1.30 -3.29
CA VAL A 98 18.09 0.19 -2.47
C VAL A 98 19.30 0.67 -1.63
N GLY A 99 20.11 1.56 -2.22
CA GLY A 99 21.17 2.31 -1.55
C GLY A 99 20.88 3.81 -1.50
N THR A 100 21.93 4.62 -1.45
CA THR A 100 21.85 6.09 -1.32
C THR A 100 21.23 6.77 -2.53
N GLU A 101 21.47 6.23 -3.71
CA GLU A 101 20.99 6.82 -4.95
C GLU A 101 19.67 6.19 -5.39
N VAL A 102 18.76 7.04 -5.84
CA VAL A 102 17.49 6.63 -6.44
C VAL A 102 17.75 6.19 -7.87
N ASP A 103 17.43 4.93 -8.19
CA ASP A 103 17.36 4.51 -9.59
C ASP A 103 16.09 5.10 -10.24
N ARG A 104 16.31 6.04 -11.17
CA ARG A 104 15.26 6.72 -11.95
C ARG A 104 15.08 6.11 -13.33
N SER A 105 15.71 4.97 -13.62
CA SER A 105 15.53 4.27 -14.88
C SER A 105 14.07 3.81 -15.03
N LEU A 106 13.61 3.71 -16.27
CA LEU A 106 12.26 3.22 -16.58
C LEU A 106 12.04 1.75 -16.17
N TRP A 107 13.12 1.04 -15.83
CA TRP A 107 13.12 -0.38 -15.52
C TRP A 107 13.23 -0.66 -14.01
N SER A 108 13.32 0.39 -13.19
CA SER A 108 13.38 0.26 -11.74
C SER A 108 12.02 -0.17 -11.18
N HIS A 109 12.02 -1.25 -10.41
CA HIS A 109 10.87 -1.73 -9.62
C HIS A 109 11.12 -1.62 -8.12
N SER A 110 12.03 -0.72 -7.70
CA SER A 110 12.31 -0.46 -6.28
C SER A 110 12.22 1.02 -5.99
N LEU A 111 11.67 1.36 -4.82
CA LEU A 111 11.51 2.73 -4.38
C LEU A 111 11.52 2.78 -2.87
N ALA A 112 12.31 3.67 -2.28
CA ALA A 112 12.21 4.03 -0.89
C ALA A 112 12.01 5.54 -0.76
N PHE A 113 11.35 5.98 0.30
CA PHE A 113 11.21 7.40 0.58
C PHE A 113 11.02 7.65 2.08
N CYS A 114 11.53 8.78 2.54
CA CYS A 114 11.22 9.34 3.85
C CYS A 114 10.30 10.56 3.68
N LEU A 115 9.27 10.64 4.50
CA LEU A 115 8.45 11.82 4.66
C LEU A 115 8.73 12.44 6.02
N HIS A 116 9.27 13.65 6.02
CA HIS A 116 9.54 14.41 7.23
C HIS A 116 8.36 15.34 7.53
N GLU A 117 7.86 15.30 8.77
CA GLU A 117 6.77 16.18 9.16
C GLU A 117 7.30 17.52 9.67
N SER A 118 7.16 18.56 8.85
CA SER A 118 7.55 19.94 9.19
C SER A 118 6.83 20.58 10.39
N PHE A 119 5.76 19.96 10.92
CA PHE A 119 4.90 20.53 11.97
C PHE A 119 4.89 19.76 13.29
N GLN A 120 5.27 18.48 13.30
CA GLN A 120 5.27 17.61 14.47
C GLN A 120 6.60 16.84 14.45
N GLN A 121 7.51 17.24 15.32
CA GLN A 121 8.95 16.94 15.24
C GLN A 121 9.32 15.46 15.49
N ASP A 122 8.34 14.58 15.66
CA ASP A 122 8.51 13.22 16.20
C ASP A 122 7.88 12.11 15.35
N THR A 123 7.48 12.36 14.10
CA THR A 123 6.93 11.28 13.25
C THR A 123 7.39 11.41 11.81
N ASP A 124 8.62 10.95 11.57
CA ASP A 124 9.11 10.67 10.22
C ASP A 124 8.56 9.31 9.75
N LEU A 125 8.13 9.25 8.50
CA LEU A 125 7.67 8.01 7.88
C LEU A 125 8.67 7.56 6.82
N TYR A 126 9.33 6.43 7.08
CA TYR A 126 10.16 5.76 6.09
C TYR A 126 9.39 4.59 5.45
N ALA A 127 9.27 4.60 4.13
CA ALA A 127 8.63 3.54 3.37
C ALA A 127 9.60 2.92 2.36
N MET A 128 9.56 1.59 2.25
CA MET A 128 10.34 0.80 1.29
C MET A 128 9.38 -0.02 0.44
N VAL A 129 9.60 -0.01 -0.88
CA VAL A 129 8.78 -0.71 -1.87
C VAL A 129 9.71 -1.54 -2.73
N ASN A 130 9.52 -2.85 -2.67
CA ASN A 130 10.14 -3.80 -3.57
C ASN A 130 9.06 -4.45 -4.44
N ALA A 131 9.11 -4.19 -5.74
CA ALA A 131 8.24 -4.82 -6.74
C ALA A 131 9.02 -5.79 -7.66
N TYR A 132 10.28 -6.10 -7.35
CA TYR A 132 10.99 -7.23 -7.95
C TYR A 132 10.50 -8.56 -7.38
N THR A 133 10.85 -9.65 -8.06
CA THR A 133 10.59 -11.01 -7.56
C THR A 133 11.68 -11.45 -6.59
N GLU A 134 12.86 -10.86 -6.73
CA GLU A 134 14.05 -11.09 -5.93
C GLU A 134 14.07 -10.24 -4.66
N ASP A 135 14.75 -10.76 -3.65
CA ASP A 135 15.01 -10.03 -2.40
C ASP A 135 16.01 -8.89 -2.66
N LEU A 136 15.72 -7.72 -2.09
CA LEU A 136 16.58 -6.54 -2.14
C LEU A 136 16.96 -6.11 -0.71
N HIS A 137 18.21 -5.70 -0.54
CA HIS A 137 18.73 -5.22 0.74
C HIS A 137 18.71 -3.70 0.80
N PHE A 138 17.67 -3.13 1.41
CA PHE A 138 17.57 -1.68 1.61
C PHE A 138 18.45 -1.22 2.77
N ILE A 139 19.23 -0.17 2.53
CA ILE A 139 20.00 0.52 3.57
C ILE A 139 19.15 1.65 4.13
N ASN A 140 18.85 1.62 5.44
CA ASN A 140 18.18 2.73 6.12
C ASN A 140 19.15 3.91 6.25
N GLN A 141 18.77 5.05 5.66
CA GLN A 141 19.61 6.25 5.59
C GLN A 141 19.21 7.35 6.58
N GLU A 142 18.05 7.23 7.21
CA GLU A 142 17.53 8.19 8.19
C GLU A 142 17.74 7.72 9.64
N GLY A 143 18.47 6.61 9.82
CA GLY A 143 18.80 6.09 11.14
C GLY A 143 19.69 7.06 11.90
N ARG A 144 19.10 7.89 12.77
CA ARG A 144 19.80 8.32 13.99
C ARG A 144 20.17 7.04 14.74
N ALA A 145 21.47 6.83 14.93
CA ALA A 145 21.94 5.90 15.95
C ALA A 145 21.21 6.26 17.26
N SER A 146 20.44 5.32 17.77
CA SER A 146 19.97 5.41 19.14
C SER A 146 21.22 5.20 20.00
N ASP A 147 21.76 6.31 20.54
CA ASP A 147 22.69 6.26 21.67
C ASP A 147 21.96 5.79 22.94
#